data_AF-A0A836VID8-F1
#
_entry.id   AF-A0A836VID8-F1
#
_cell.length_a   1.000
_cell.length_b   1.000
_cell.length_c   1.000
_cell.angle_alpha   90.00
_cell.angle_beta   90.00
_cell.angle_gamma   90.00
#
_symmetry.space_group_name_H-M   'P 1'
#
loop_
_entity.id
_entity.type
_entity.pdbx_description
1 polymer ?
#
loop_
_entity_poly.entity_id
_entity_poly.type
_entity_poly.pdbx_seq_one_letter_code
_entity_poly.pdbx_strand_id
1 'polypeptide(L)'
;MRSSLAGAASLLFLAGVASAQDVTYAEHVAPILMENCVTCHRPGEVAPMSLLTYEDARRYARQIGVQVSERRMPPWHAAPNLRDYTNDRSLDDAEIDVIERWVATGAQRGADALAPPIPTFNDSWQLGEPDLVLSWDSPYQIAADGDDEYRCFVLDPKFESDQWVDLVEVIPGNRTVDHHIVIYIDQGGTIATRRDEAEPGEGYTCFGGPGFQAYMVPGWGPGYVAAETPAGSGYLLEAGAKIVVQMHYHKNGTAQEDLTRVGLRYARRPPQRVLYNAYALGAMGFGLRIPAGESNHVVTGQYPISEDITIHSLVAHMHYLGKAMDIWATLPDGTRVDLVTVPRFDFYWQ
;
A
#
# COMPACT_ATOMS: atom_id res chain seq x y z
N MET A 1 -81.44 9.40 42.09
CA MET A 1 -80.44 8.39 41.68
C MET A 1 -79.82 8.78 40.36
N ARG A 2 -78.53 9.16 40.41
CA ARG A 2 -77.43 8.80 39.49
C ARG A 2 -77.58 9.18 38.01
N SER A 3 -77.14 10.36 37.56
CA SER A 3 -75.80 10.68 37.02
C SER A 3 -75.22 9.66 36.03
N SER A 4 -74.83 10.13 34.82
CA SER A 4 -73.58 9.77 34.11
C SER A 4 -73.39 10.65 32.86
N LEU A 5 -72.45 11.59 32.93
CA LEU A 5 -71.82 12.25 31.79
C LEU A 5 -70.66 11.35 31.33
N ALA A 6 -70.61 10.98 30.06
CA ALA A 6 -69.47 10.29 29.46
C ALA A 6 -68.63 11.30 28.69
N GLY A 7 -67.44 11.61 29.23
CA GLY A 7 -66.42 12.42 28.56
C GLY A 7 -65.59 11.58 27.60
N ALA A 8 -65.41 12.07 26.38
CA ALA A 8 -64.51 11.48 25.40
C ALA A 8 -63.06 11.89 25.73
N ALA A 9 -62.21 10.91 26.04
CA ALA A 9 -60.78 11.10 26.25
C ALA A 9 -60.06 10.99 24.90
N SER A 10 -59.49 12.11 24.42
CA SER A 10 -58.56 12.13 23.29
C SER A 10 -57.19 11.60 23.73
N LEU A 11 -56.81 10.43 23.22
CA LEU A 11 -55.47 9.87 23.37
C LEU A 11 -54.53 10.53 22.35
N LEU A 12 -53.71 11.46 22.81
CA LEU A 12 -52.54 11.97 22.07
C LEU A 12 -51.45 10.89 22.10
N PHE A 13 -51.26 10.21 20.98
CA PHE A 13 -50.06 9.39 20.74
C PHE A 13 -48.88 10.34 20.50
N LEU A 14 -48.07 10.58 21.54
CA LEU A 14 -46.71 11.05 21.37
C LEU A 14 -45.90 9.90 20.76
N ALA A 15 -45.79 9.90 19.44
CA ALA A 15 -44.77 9.13 18.75
C ALA A 15 -43.42 9.69 19.21
N GLY A 16 -42.78 9.01 20.15
CA GLY A 16 -41.36 9.23 20.44
C GLY A 16 -40.61 8.93 19.16
N VAL A 17 -40.21 9.98 18.45
CA VAL A 17 -39.20 9.86 17.40
C VAL A 17 -37.97 9.39 18.15
N ALA A 18 -37.66 8.10 18.04
CA ALA A 18 -36.36 7.61 18.45
C ALA A 18 -35.35 8.42 17.65
N SER A 19 -34.66 9.35 18.31
CA SER A 19 -33.49 9.98 17.73
C SER A 19 -32.55 8.84 17.42
N ALA A 20 -32.38 8.51 16.15
CA ALA A 20 -31.18 7.80 15.75
C ALA A 20 -30.02 8.59 16.38
N GLN A 21 -29.12 7.91 17.09
CA GLN A 21 -27.94 8.59 17.66
C GLN A 21 -27.32 9.42 16.54
N ASP A 22 -27.24 10.74 16.76
CA ASP A 22 -26.74 11.66 15.74
C ASP A 22 -25.27 11.32 15.49
N VAL A 23 -24.99 10.80 14.29
CA VAL A 23 -23.61 10.52 13.87
C VAL A 23 -22.90 11.84 13.65
N THR A 24 -21.80 12.04 14.38
CA THR A 24 -20.99 13.26 14.31
C THR A 24 -19.57 12.96 13.86
N TYR A 25 -18.92 13.98 13.29
CA TYR A 25 -17.53 13.88 12.87
C TYR A 25 -16.63 13.52 14.05
N ALA A 26 -16.66 14.32 15.12
CA ALA A 26 -15.74 14.20 16.24
C ALA A 26 -15.76 12.79 16.85
N GLU A 27 -16.95 12.27 17.17
CA GLU A 27 -17.07 11.00 17.90
C GLU A 27 -16.99 9.77 17.00
N HIS A 28 -17.51 9.84 15.77
CA HIS A 28 -17.75 8.63 14.97
C HIS A 28 -16.91 8.56 13.69
N VAL A 29 -16.77 9.66 12.94
CA VAL A 29 -16.08 9.63 11.63
C VAL A 29 -14.58 9.90 11.77
N ALA A 30 -14.19 10.81 12.66
CA ALA A 30 -12.78 11.16 12.86
C ALA A 30 -11.94 9.93 13.23
N PRO A 31 -12.35 9.02 14.15
CA PRO A 31 -11.59 7.80 14.40
C PRO A 31 -11.33 6.96 13.14
N ILE A 32 -12.35 6.79 12.29
CA ILE A 32 -12.24 6.01 11.04
C ILE A 32 -11.24 6.67 10.08
N LEU A 33 -11.33 8.00 9.89
CA LEU A 33 -10.42 8.72 9.00
C LEU A 33 -8.97 8.71 9.53
N MET A 34 -8.80 8.87 10.85
CA MET A 34 -7.48 8.88 11.48
C MET A 34 -6.77 7.52 11.40
N GLU A 35 -7.52 6.42 11.46
CA GLU A 35 -6.96 5.08 11.34
C GLU A 35 -6.66 4.73 9.87
N ASN A 36 -7.62 4.99 8.96
CA ASN A 36 -7.62 4.36 7.64
C ASN A 36 -7.29 5.30 6.48
N CYS A 37 -7.30 6.62 6.68
CA CYS A 37 -7.22 7.59 5.57
C CYS A 37 -6.07 8.58 5.68
N VAL A 38 -5.77 9.10 6.89
CA VAL A 38 -4.84 10.24 7.04
C VAL A 38 -3.37 9.90 6.80
N THR A 39 -3.01 8.63 6.69
CA THR A 39 -1.67 8.23 6.22
C THR A 39 -1.38 8.81 4.84
N CYS A 40 -2.38 8.81 3.95
CA CYS A 40 -2.28 9.43 2.62
C CYS A 40 -2.91 10.83 2.57
N HIS A 41 -4.00 11.05 3.32
CA HIS A 41 -4.78 12.27 3.32
C HIS A 41 -4.30 13.29 4.36
N ARG A 42 -3.04 13.74 4.20
CA ARG A 42 -2.43 14.79 5.02
C ARG A 42 -1.50 15.68 4.18
N PRO A 43 -1.17 16.90 4.63
CA PRO A 43 -0.24 17.76 3.90
C PRO A 43 1.11 17.08 3.64
N GLY A 44 1.62 17.20 2.42
CA GLY A 44 2.91 16.63 2.01
C GLY A 44 2.86 15.18 1.52
N GLU A 45 1.72 14.52 1.63
CA GLU A 45 1.49 13.15 1.13
C GLU A 45 0.73 13.15 -0.21
N VAL A 46 0.59 11.96 -0.80
CA VAL A 46 0.11 11.78 -2.19
C VAL A 46 -1.32 12.25 -2.44
N ALA A 47 -2.19 12.28 -1.43
CA ALA A 47 -3.58 12.64 -1.67
C ALA A 47 -3.72 14.17 -1.87
N PRO A 48 -4.57 14.63 -2.81
CA PRO A 48 -4.70 16.05 -3.14
C PRO A 48 -5.41 16.88 -2.06
N MET A 49 -5.83 16.25 -0.96
CA MET A 49 -6.53 16.88 0.14
C MET A 49 -6.20 16.24 1.49
N SER A 50 -6.13 17.11 2.50
CA SER A 50 -6.09 16.74 3.92
C SER A 50 -7.45 16.21 4.38
N LEU A 51 -7.43 15.28 5.34
CA LEU A 51 -8.59 14.84 6.14
C LEU A 51 -8.31 14.96 7.65
N LEU A 52 -7.30 15.73 8.06
CA LEU A 52 -6.89 15.86 9.46
C LEU A 52 -7.87 16.64 10.34
N THR A 53 -8.69 17.51 9.75
CA THR A 53 -9.61 18.38 10.49
C THR A 53 -11.05 18.23 10.01
N TYR A 54 -12.00 18.60 10.87
CA TYR A 54 -13.40 18.64 10.47
C TYR A 54 -13.61 19.56 9.26
N GLU A 55 -12.96 20.73 9.25
CA GLU A 55 -13.08 21.73 8.21
C GLU A 55 -12.57 21.22 6.86
N ASP A 56 -11.54 20.36 6.88
CA ASP A 56 -11.04 19.68 5.69
C ASP A 56 -12.01 18.58 5.24
N ALA A 57 -12.35 17.64 6.11
CA ALA A 57 -13.22 16.51 5.79
C ALA A 57 -14.62 16.96 5.33
N ARG A 58 -15.18 18.00 5.95
CA ARG A 58 -16.53 18.50 5.64
C ARG A 58 -16.67 18.99 4.20
N ARG A 59 -15.60 19.55 3.61
CA ARG A 59 -15.56 20.04 2.22
C ARG A 59 -15.73 18.90 1.22
N TYR A 60 -15.23 17.72 1.57
CA TYR A 60 -15.25 16.53 0.74
C TYR A 60 -16.27 15.47 1.20
N ALA A 61 -17.10 15.77 2.20
CA ALA A 61 -17.99 14.78 2.83
C ALA A 61 -18.79 13.94 1.82
N ARG A 62 -19.39 14.57 0.81
CA ARG A 62 -20.14 13.83 -0.24
C ARG A 62 -19.23 12.92 -1.06
N GLN A 63 -18.05 13.40 -1.46
CA GLN A 63 -17.08 12.58 -2.19
C GLN A 63 -16.56 11.43 -1.34
N ILE A 64 -16.25 11.66 -0.07
CA ILE A 64 -15.83 10.63 0.88
C ILE A 64 -16.91 9.54 0.92
N GLY A 65 -18.18 9.91 1.15
CA GLY A 65 -19.30 8.97 1.17
C GLY A 65 -19.40 8.11 -0.09
N VAL A 66 -19.20 8.68 -1.28
CA VAL A 66 -19.19 7.92 -2.55
C VAL A 66 -18.00 6.97 -2.64
N GLN A 67 -16.80 7.43 -2.28
CA GLN A 67 -15.58 6.63 -2.42
C GLN A 67 -15.59 5.42 -1.46
N VAL A 68 -16.10 5.58 -0.24
CA VAL A 68 -16.19 4.49 0.74
C VAL A 68 -17.31 3.52 0.39
N SER A 69 -18.48 3.99 -0.06
CA SER A 69 -19.61 3.12 -0.41
C SER A 69 -19.34 2.27 -1.65
N GLU A 70 -18.55 2.79 -2.59
CA GLU A 70 -18.08 2.04 -3.75
C GLU A 70 -16.84 1.18 -3.45
N ARG A 71 -16.34 1.20 -2.20
CA ARG A 71 -15.12 0.52 -1.74
C ARG A 71 -13.90 0.82 -2.62
N ARG A 72 -13.82 2.05 -3.12
CA ARG A 72 -12.64 2.56 -3.83
C ARG A 72 -11.60 3.11 -2.86
N MET A 73 -12.06 3.62 -1.71
CA MET A 73 -11.21 4.13 -0.65
C MET A 73 -11.57 3.50 0.71
N PRO A 74 -10.57 3.25 1.56
CA PRO A 74 -9.15 3.22 1.20
C PRO A 74 -8.87 2.02 0.26
N PRO A 75 -7.85 2.12 -0.61
CA PRO A 75 -7.60 1.09 -1.61
C PRO A 75 -7.17 -0.22 -0.93
N TRP A 76 -7.98 -1.25 -1.11
CA TRP A 76 -7.73 -2.61 -0.63
C TRP A 76 -8.45 -3.59 -1.55
N HIS A 77 -7.67 -4.38 -2.29
CA HIS A 77 -8.20 -5.27 -3.33
C HIS A 77 -8.21 -6.74 -2.91
N ALA A 78 -7.69 -7.08 -1.72
CA ALA A 78 -7.82 -8.43 -1.19
C ALA A 78 -9.28 -8.69 -0.77
N ALA A 79 -9.75 -9.91 -1.01
CA ALA A 79 -11.09 -10.33 -0.61
C ALA A 79 -11.20 -10.36 0.92
N PRO A 80 -12.34 -9.91 1.48
CA PRO A 80 -12.55 -9.91 2.93
C PRO A 80 -12.69 -11.34 3.47
N ASN A 81 -12.49 -11.50 4.78
CA ASN A 81 -12.75 -12.73 5.54
C ASN A 81 -11.94 -13.97 5.13
N LEU A 82 -10.87 -13.82 4.34
CA LEU A 82 -9.96 -14.92 4.04
C LEU A 82 -8.93 -15.13 5.17
N ARG A 83 -8.44 -14.02 5.73
CA ARG A 83 -7.38 -13.93 6.73
C ARG A 83 -7.28 -12.50 7.26
N ASP A 84 -6.63 -12.37 8.41
CA ASP A 84 -6.22 -11.08 8.95
C ASP A 84 -4.86 -10.70 8.35
N TYR A 85 -4.80 -9.54 7.69
CA TYR A 85 -3.55 -8.98 7.17
C TYR A 85 -3.15 -7.80 8.03
N THR A 86 -1.86 -7.71 8.40
CA THR A 86 -1.35 -6.66 9.28
C THR A 86 -1.43 -5.25 8.68
N ASN A 87 -1.64 -5.15 7.37
CA ASN A 87 -1.76 -3.92 6.61
C ASN A 87 -3.15 -3.75 5.97
N ASP A 88 -4.15 -4.54 6.40
CA ASP A 88 -5.54 -4.33 5.98
C ASP A 88 -6.03 -2.99 6.53
N ARG A 89 -6.37 -2.09 5.61
CA ARG A 89 -6.92 -0.76 5.92
C ARG A 89 -8.37 -0.63 5.49
N SER A 90 -8.97 -1.71 4.98
CA SER A 90 -10.32 -1.66 4.43
C SER A 90 -11.34 -1.29 5.50
N LEU A 91 -12.39 -0.59 5.08
CA LEU A 91 -13.51 -0.28 5.96
C LEU A 91 -14.49 -1.45 5.99
N ASP A 92 -14.93 -1.79 7.19
CA ASP A 92 -16.05 -2.72 7.36
C ASP A 92 -17.40 -2.06 7.02
N ASP A 93 -18.46 -2.86 6.92
CA ASP A 93 -19.79 -2.34 6.56
C ASP A 93 -20.35 -1.35 7.60
N ALA A 94 -19.96 -1.47 8.87
CA ALA A 94 -20.43 -0.58 9.95
C ALA A 94 -19.72 0.77 9.90
N GLU A 95 -18.42 0.79 9.62
CA GLU A 95 -17.64 2.00 9.40
C GLU A 95 -18.13 2.77 8.16
N ILE A 96 -18.44 2.06 7.07
CA ILE A 96 -19.04 2.65 5.86
C ILE A 96 -20.40 3.27 6.20
N ASP A 97 -21.28 2.54 6.90
CA ASP A 97 -22.60 3.06 7.32
C ASP A 97 -22.48 4.33 8.20
N VAL A 98 -21.51 4.37 9.11
CA VAL A 98 -21.23 5.56 9.93
C VAL A 98 -20.90 6.77 9.04
N ILE A 99 -20.01 6.59 8.06
CA ILE A 99 -19.65 7.68 7.15
C ILE A 99 -20.86 8.09 6.30
N GLU A 100 -21.60 7.14 5.74
CA GLU A 100 -22.78 7.42 4.91
C GLU A 100 -23.86 8.18 5.69
N ARG A 101 -24.16 7.75 6.92
CA ARG A 101 -25.11 8.45 7.79
C ARG A 101 -24.63 9.85 8.15
N TRP A 102 -23.36 10.02 8.47
CA TRP A 102 -22.79 11.34 8.71
C TRP A 102 -22.99 12.27 7.51
N VAL A 103 -22.71 11.79 6.30
CA VAL A 103 -22.94 12.55 5.06
C VAL A 103 -24.42 12.89 4.88
N ALA A 104 -25.31 11.90 5.09
CA ALA A 104 -26.75 12.05 4.92
C ALA A 104 -27.39 13.04 5.92
N THR A 105 -26.86 13.13 7.14
CA THR A 105 -27.34 14.05 8.19
C THR A 105 -26.70 15.45 8.12
N GLY A 106 -26.01 15.76 7.03
CA GLY A 106 -25.42 17.08 6.79
C GLY A 106 -24.00 17.25 7.33
N ALA A 107 -23.31 16.15 7.59
CA ALA A 107 -21.93 16.06 8.07
C ALA A 107 -21.70 16.93 9.32
N GLN A 108 -22.43 16.59 10.38
CA GLN A 108 -22.39 17.32 11.65
C GLN A 108 -21.02 17.22 12.32
N ARG A 109 -20.56 18.30 12.96
CA ARG A 109 -19.23 18.38 13.61
C ARG A 109 -19.14 17.55 14.89
N GLY A 110 -20.15 17.62 15.74
CA GLY A 110 -20.07 17.08 17.10
C GLY A 110 -19.23 17.94 18.05
N ALA A 111 -18.98 17.41 19.25
CA ALA A 111 -18.20 18.09 20.27
C ALA A 111 -16.70 17.76 20.10
N ASP A 112 -15.86 18.79 19.99
CA ASP A 112 -14.41 18.61 19.76
C ASP A 112 -13.70 17.80 20.84
N ALA A 113 -14.22 17.82 22.07
CA ALA A 113 -13.67 17.02 23.16
C ALA A 113 -13.78 15.50 22.94
N LEU A 114 -14.62 15.07 21.98
CA LEU A 114 -14.78 13.66 21.59
C LEU A 114 -13.92 13.30 20.37
N ALA A 115 -13.29 14.27 19.71
CA ALA A 115 -12.42 14.00 18.58
C ALA A 115 -11.14 13.29 19.05
N PRO A 116 -10.67 12.24 18.34
CA PRO A 116 -9.39 11.64 18.63
C PRO A 116 -8.27 12.65 18.40
N PRO A 117 -7.11 12.50 19.08
CA PRO A 117 -5.94 13.29 18.77
C PRO A 117 -5.49 13.01 17.32
N ILE A 118 -5.00 14.05 16.65
CA ILE A 118 -4.37 13.89 15.33
C ILE A 118 -3.10 13.02 15.51
N PRO A 119 -2.92 11.94 14.72
CA PRO A 119 -1.70 11.14 14.78
C PRO A 119 -0.45 11.97 14.56
N THR A 120 0.63 11.64 15.27
CA THR A 120 1.94 12.20 15.00
C THR A 120 2.57 11.46 13.83
N PHE A 121 2.95 12.20 12.79
CA PHE A 121 3.58 11.64 11.61
C PHE A 121 5.10 11.85 11.67
N ASN A 122 5.85 10.85 11.23
CA ASN A 122 7.28 10.94 11.04
C ASN A 122 7.56 10.91 9.53
N ASP A 123 7.88 12.07 8.97
CA ASP A 123 8.20 12.20 7.54
C ASP A 123 9.68 11.90 7.23
N SER A 124 10.45 11.52 8.26
CA SER A 124 11.81 10.99 8.18
C SER A 124 11.80 9.46 8.32
N TRP A 125 12.92 8.87 8.74
CA TRP A 125 13.04 7.44 9.01
C TRP A 125 12.12 7.00 10.16
N GLN A 126 11.07 6.24 9.84
CA GLN A 126 10.02 5.80 10.77
C GLN A 126 10.56 4.89 11.87
N LEU A 127 11.60 4.10 11.57
CA LEU A 127 12.17 3.08 12.46
C LEU A 127 13.58 3.44 12.95
N GLY A 128 13.88 4.73 12.98
CA GLY A 128 15.16 5.29 13.40
C GLY A 128 16.17 5.45 12.26
N GLU A 129 17.25 6.20 12.51
CA GLU A 129 18.27 6.46 11.49
C GLU A 129 18.90 5.14 10.99
N PRO A 130 18.95 4.90 9.67
CA PRO A 130 19.61 3.75 9.09
C PRO A 130 21.14 3.84 9.25
N ASP A 131 21.81 2.69 9.15
CA ASP A 131 23.28 2.64 9.20
C ASP A 131 23.92 3.07 7.86
N LEU A 132 23.18 2.94 6.75
CA LEU A 132 23.59 3.36 5.42
C LEU A 132 22.42 4.05 4.71
N VAL A 133 22.65 5.24 4.17
CA VAL A 133 21.72 5.97 3.30
C VAL A 133 22.32 6.05 1.91
N LEU A 134 21.53 5.67 0.91
CA LEU A 134 21.89 5.70 -0.50
C LEU A 134 20.89 6.56 -1.27
N SER A 135 21.40 7.27 -2.26
CA SER A 135 20.66 8.11 -3.21
C SER A 135 21.52 8.20 -4.47
N TRP A 136 20.93 8.62 -5.58
CA TRP A 136 21.70 9.09 -6.73
C TRP A 136 22.29 10.49 -6.45
N ASP A 137 23.23 10.91 -7.31
CA ASP A 137 24.11 12.06 -7.04
C ASP A 137 23.43 13.42 -7.21
N SER A 138 22.41 13.53 -8.07
CA SER A 138 21.74 14.80 -8.37
C SER A 138 20.25 14.65 -8.65
N PRO A 139 19.36 15.60 -8.30
CA PRO A 139 17.92 15.43 -8.49
C PRO A 139 17.54 15.01 -9.92
N TYR A 140 16.82 13.90 -10.02
CA TYR A 140 16.39 13.35 -11.30
C TYR A 140 15.28 14.23 -11.88
N GLN A 141 15.39 14.57 -13.15
CA GLN A 141 14.48 15.49 -13.82
C GLN A 141 13.33 14.72 -14.46
N ILE A 142 12.11 15.02 -14.00
CA ILE A 142 10.88 14.38 -14.49
C ILE A 142 10.14 15.37 -15.38
N ALA A 143 9.85 14.94 -16.61
CA ALA A 143 9.13 15.77 -17.57
C ALA A 143 7.71 16.09 -17.08
N ALA A 144 7.20 17.27 -17.49
CA ALA A 144 5.86 17.73 -17.09
C ALA A 144 4.73 16.85 -17.61
N ASP A 145 4.86 16.41 -18.86
CA ASP A 145 3.81 15.74 -19.61
C ASP A 145 4.30 14.41 -20.21
N GLY A 146 3.34 13.62 -20.70
CA GLY A 146 3.56 12.32 -21.34
C GLY A 146 3.10 11.16 -20.47
N ASP A 147 3.39 9.96 -20.95
CA ASP A 147 3.04 8.73 -20.22
C ASP A 147 3.86 8.61 -18.92
N ASP A 148 3.37 7.74 -18.04
CA ASP A 148 4.08 7.29 -16.85
C ASP A 148 5.50 6.83 -17.20
N GLU A 149 6.44 7.14 -16.31
CA GLU A 149 7.84 6.82 -16.50
C GLU A 149 8.29 5.75 -15.52
N TYR A 150 8.94 4.71 -16.04
CA TYR A 150 9.53 3.63 -15.25
C TYR A 150 11.05 3.67 -15.41
N ARG A 151 11.73 4.09 -14.36
CA ARG A 151 13.18 4.29 -14.35
C ARG A 151 13.81 3.53 -13.20
N CYS A 152 14.86 2.77 -13.48
CA CYS A 152 15.60 2.02 -12.48
C CYS A 152 16.94 2.70 -12.23
N PHE A 153 17.16 3.14 -11.00
CA PHE A 153 18.42 3.71 -10.55
C PHE A 153 19.26 2.61 -9.90
N VAL A 154 20.56 2.60 -10.16
CA VAL A 154 21.47 1.59 -9.60
C VAL A 154 22.34 2.24 -8.52
N LEU A 155 22.12 1.82 -7.27
CA LEU A 155 22.86 2.27 -6.11
C LEU A 155 23.90 1.22 -5.72
N ASP A 156 25.12 1.67 -5.47
CA ASP A 156 26.23 0.81 -5.06
C ASP A 156 26.55 1.00 -3.56
N PRO A 157 26.16 0.05 -2.69
CA PRO A 157 26.44 0.14 -1.26
C PRO A 157 27.92 -0.11 -0.92
N LYS A 158 28.76 -0.50 -1.90
CA LYS A 158 30.19 -0.76 -1.73
C LYS A 158 30.51 -1.86 -0.71
N PHE A 159 29.64 -2.87 -0.60
CA PHE A 159 29.86 -4.00 0.31
C PHE A 159 31.05 -4.86 -0.14
N GLU A 160 32.09 -4.93 0.69
CA GLU A 160 33.27 -5.78 0.49
C GLU A 160 33.09 -7.20 1.08
N SER A 161 32.04 -7.40 1.87
CA SER A 161 31.64 -8.68 2.46
C SER A 161 30.13 -8.74 2.58
N ASP A 162 29.57 -9.95 2.66
CA ASP A 162 28.13 -10.15 2.79
C ASP A 162 27.56 -9.39 4.00
N GLN A 163 26.46 -8.68 3.77
CA GLN A 163 25.76 -7.91 4.79
C GLN A 163 24.38 -8.49 5.04
N TRP A 164 24.03 -8.64 6.31
CA TRP A 164 22.66 -8.89 6.73
C TRP A 164 21.98 -7.57 7.04
N VAL A 165 20.82 -7.35 6.41
CA VAL A 165 20.00 -6.15 6.59
C VAL A 165 18.67 -6.57 7.22
N ASP A 166 18.32 -5.97 8.36
CA ASP A 166 17.06 -6.28 9.07
C ASP A 166 15.95 -5.26 8.83
N LEU A 167 16.27 -4.19 8.10
CA LEU A 167 15.36 -3.13 7.69
C LEU A 167 15.81 -2.47 6.39
N VAL A 168 14.85 -2.31 5.48
CA VAL A 168 14.96 -1.47 4.28
C VAL A 168 13.81 -0.46 4.36
N GLU A 169 14.16 0.82 4.35
CA GLU A 169 13.19 1.91 4.34
C GLU A 169 13.48 2.84 3.16
N VAL A 170 12.43 3.32 2.50
CA VAL A 170 12.54 4.23 1.37
C VAL A 170 11.82 5.52 1.73
N ILE A 171 12.52 6.65 1.59
CA ILE A 171 11.93 7.98 1.69
C ILE A 171 11.83 8.55 0.27
N PRO A 172 10.61 8.66 -0.28
CA PRO A 172 10.39 9.29 -1.58
C PRO A 172 10.86 10.74 -1.55
N GLY A 173 11.56 11.17 -2.59
CA GLY A 173 11.98 12.56 -2.73
C GLY A 173 10.82 13.45 -3.19
N ASN A 174 9.83 12.90 -3.90
CA ASN A 174 8.69 13.64 -4.43
C ASN A 174 7.39 12.80 -4.47
N ARG A 175 6.74 12.72 -3.31
CA ARG A 175 5.43 12.04 -3.12
C ARG A 175 4.29 12.51 -4.03
N THR A 176 4.46 13.63 -4.75
CA THR A 176 3.42 14.14 -5.68
C THR A 176 3.44 13.47 -7.05
N VAL A 177 4.57 12.85 -7.41
CA VAL A 177 4.73 12.11 -8.67
C VAL A 177 5.17 10.68 -8.46
N ASP A 178 5.67 10.31 -7.29
CA ASP A 178 6.01 8.93 -6.95
C ASP A 178 4.75 8.09 -6.77
N HIS A 179 4.49 7.16 -7.69
CA HIS A 179 3.34 6.27 -7.63
C HIS A 179 3.65 4.96 -6.89
N HIS A 180 4.81 4.36 -7.13
CA HIS A 180 5.43 3.35 -6.27
C HIS A 180 6.94 3.27 -6.50
N ILE A 181 7.64 2.68 -5.54
CA ILE A 181 9.08 2.47 -5.56
C ILE A 181 9.35 1.02 -5.19
N VAL A 182 9.96 0.26 -6.09
CA VAL A 182 10.28 -1.16 -5.84
C VAL A 182 11.78 -1.33 -5.71
N ILE A 183 12.21 -2.03 -4.67
CA ILE A 183 13.64 -2.27 -4.41
C ILE A 183 13.98 -3.69 -4.80
N TYR A 184 14.91 -3.81 -5.74
CA TYR A 184 15.49 -5.07 -6.17
C TYR A 184 16.98 -5.10 -5.82
N ILE A 185 17.50 -6.30 -5.62
CA ILE A 185 18.90 -6.58 -5.32
C ILE A 185 19.44 -7.46 -6.45
N ASP A 186 20.43 -6.93 -7.17
CA ASP A 186 21.30 -7.73 -8.03
C ASP A 186 22.44 -8.27 -7.17
N GLN A 187 22.31 -9.50 -6.68
CA GLN A 187 23.31 -10.13 -5.80
C GLN A 187 24.70 -10.17 -6.44
N GLY A 188 24.77 -10.50 -7.73
CA GLY A 188 26.03 -10.53 -8.47
C GLY A 188 26.54 -9.14 -8.89
N GLY A 189 25.71 -8.11 -8.80
CA GLY A 189 26.03 -6.70 -9.04
C GLY A 189 26.47 -6.32 -10.46
N THR A 190 26.46 -7.25 -11.43
CA THR A 190 26.97 -7.01 -12.78
C THR A 190 25.87 -6.74 -13.82
N ILE A 191 24.66 -7.23 -13.60
CA ILE A 191 23.56 -7.10 -14.56
C ILE A 191 22.98 -5.69 -14.47
N ALA A 192 22.72 -5.21 -13.24
CA ALA A 192 22.24 -3.85 -12.98
C ALA A 192 23.20 -2.80 -13.56
N THR A 193 24.49 -2.90 -13.23
CA THR A 193 25.52 -1.98 -13.75
C THR A 193 25.57 -1.97 -15.28
N ARG A 194 25.55 -3.13 -15.93
CA ARG A 194 25.56 -3.19 -17.41
C ARG A 194 24.32 -2.53 -18.03
N ARG A 195 23.16 -2.66 -17.39
CA ARG A 195 21.91 -2.04 -17.87
C ARG A 195 21.94 -0.53 -17.73
N ASP A 196 22.42 -0.04 -16.59
CA ASP A 196 22.63 1.38 -16.32
C ASP A 196 23.60 2.00 -17.34
N GLU A 197 24.78 1.39 -17.53
CA GLU A 197 25.79 1.85 -18.50
C GLU A 197 25.33 1.80 -19.97
N ALA A 198 24.28 1.02 -20.29
CA ALA A 198 23.77 0.87 -21.65
C ALA A 198 22.86 2.04 -22.08
N GLU A 199 22.35 2.83 -21.14
CA GLU A 199 21.53 4.00 -21.41
C GLU A 199 22.25 5.28 -20.94
N PRO A 200 22.19 6.37 -21.72
CA PRO A 200 22.73 7.64 -21.26
C PRO A 200 21.87 8.23 -20.13
N GLY A 201 22.51 8.94 -19.20
CA GLY A 201 21.84 9.58 -18.06
C GLY A 201 21.84 8.70 -16.81
N GLU A 202 21.12 9.14 -15.78
CA GLU A 202 20.99 8.36 -14.55
C GLU A 202 19.94 7.25 -14.74
N GLY A 203 20.27 6.03 -14.34
CA GLY A 203 19.37 4.88 -14.40
C GLY A 203 19.23 4.23 -15.78
N TYR A 204 18.26 3.33 -15.90
CA TYR A 204 17.82 2.73 -17.17
C TYR A 204 16.30 2.52 -17.20
N THR A 205 15.73 2.36 -18.39
CA THR A 205 14.28 2.20 -18.56
C THR A 205 13.85 0.80 -18.14
N CYS A 206 12.84 0.67 -17.27
CA CYS A 206 12.52 -0.62 -16.65
C CYS A 206 11.02 -0.84 -16.33
N PHE A 207 10.18 -0.89 -17.35
CA PHE A 207 8.77 -1.22 -17.15
C PHE A 207 8.57 -2.67 -16.65
N GLY A 208 7.78 -2.85 -15.59
CA GLY A 208 7.35 -4.16 -15.07
C GLY A 208 8.42 -4.95 -14.30
N GLY A 209 9.60 -4.40 -14.09
CA GLY A 209 10.68 -4.99 -13.28
C GLY A 209 12.06 -4.55 -13.74
N PRO A 210 13.14 -5.01 -13.09
CA PRO A 210 14.51 -4.59 -13.41
C PRO A 210 15.05 -5.22 -14.72
N GLY A 211 14.23 -6.02 -15.41
CA GLY A 211 14.60 -6.71 -16.65
C GLY A 211 15.50 -7.94 -16.45
N PHE A 212 15.62 -8.43 -15.22
CA PHE A 212 16.29 -9.68 -14.86
C PHE A 212 15.67 -10.25 -13.59
N GLN A 213 15.98 -11.50 -13.25
CA GLN A 213 15.55 -12.08 -11.99
C GLN A 213 16.39 -11.50 -10.86
N ALA A 214 15.72 -10.75 -9.98
CA ALA A 214 16.35 -10.08 -8.86
C ALA A 214 15.70 -10.50 -7.54
N TYR A 215 16.43 -10.31 -6.45
CA TYR A 215 15.88 -10.47 -5.11
C TYR A 215 15.15 -9.19 -4.72
N MET A 216 13.85 -9.24 -4.46
CA MET A 216 13.05 -8.05 -4.11
C MET A 216 12.93 -7.93 -2.60
N VAL A 217 13.15 -6.72 -2.09
CA VAL A 217 13.03 -6.36 -0.68
C VAL A 217 11.92 -5.29 -0.54
N PRO A 218 11.49 -4.93 0.68
CA PRO A 218 10.42 -3.95 0.86
C PRO A 218 10.72 -2.64 0.12
N GLY A 219 9.72 -2.18 -0.62
CA GLY A 219 9.74 -0.90 -1.31
C GLY A 219 8.86 0.14 -0.61
N TRP A 220 8.30 1.04 -1.40
CA TRP A 220 7.38 2.05 -0.94
C TRP A 220 6.21 2.19 -1.91
N GLY A 221 5.04 2.50 -1.37
CA GLY A 221 3.87 2.95 -2.13
C GLY A 221 3.00 3.84 -1.24
N PRO A 222 2.01 4.52 -1.81
CA PRO A 222 0.99 5.25 -1.05
C PRO A 222 0.42 4.46 0.13
N GLY A 223 0.54 5.02 1.33
CA GLY A 223 0.08 4.39 2.56
C GLY A 223 0.99 3.30 3.11
N TYR A 224 2.22 3.18 2.59
CA TYR A 224 3.25 2.31 3.14
C TYR A 224 3.64 2.75 4.56
N VAL A 225 3.74 1.77 5.44
CA VAL A 225 4.24 1.92 6.81
C VAL A 225 5.50 1.07 6.90
N ALA A 226 6.60 1.66 7.36
CA ALA A 226 7.86 0.93 7.47
C ALA A 226 7.71 -0.21 8.49
N ALA A 227 8.25 -1.38 8.15
CA ALA A 227 8.23 -2.55 9.01
C ALA A 227 9.62 -3.17 9.11
N GLU A 228 9.97 -3.61 10.31
CA GLU A 228 11.15 -4.45 10.52
C GLU A 228 10.92 -5.84 9.93
N THR A 229 12.00 -6.52 9.57
CA THR A 229 11.92 -7.95 9.29
C THR A 229 11.43 -8.73 10.52
N PRO A 230 10.77 -9.88 10.33
CA PRO A 230 10.41 -10.77 11.43
C PRO A 230 11.58 -11.05 12.36
N ALA A 231 11.30 -11.18 13.67
CA ALA A 231 12.34 -11.35 14.67
C ALA A 231 13.30 -12.51 14.35
N GLY A 232 14.61 -12.20 14.32
CA GLY A 232 15.66 -13.16 14.00
C GLY A 232 15.80 -13.49 12.51
N SER A 233 15.17 -12.73 11.62
CA SER A 233 15.35 -12.84 10.17
C SER A 233 16.08 -11.63 9.59
N GLY A 234 16.44 -11.71 8.31
CA GLY A 234 17.07 -10.62 7.59
C GLY A 234 17.22 -10.91 6.11
N TYR A 235 17.47 -9.86 5.34
CA TYR A 235 17.85 -9.90 3.94
C TYR A 235 19.37 -10.10 3.84
N LEU A 236 19.82 -11.12 3.11
CA LEU A 236 21.24 -11.27 2.77
C LEU A 236 21.53 -10.47 1.50
N LEU A 237 22.46 -9.52 1.59
CA LEU A 237 23.03 -8.82 0.43
C LEU A 237 24.49 -9.25 0.31
N GLU A 238 24.82 -9.94 -0.79
CA GLU A 238 26.16 -10.47 -1.04
C GLU A 238 27.19 -9.34 -1.25
N ALA A 239 28.47 -9.66 -1.01
CA ALA A 239 29.56 -8.77 -1.37
C ALA A 239 29.48 -8.34 -2.85
N GLY A 240 29.56 -7.03 -3.12
CA GLY A 240 29.47 -6.46 -4.45
C GLY A 240 28.04 -6.27 -5.00
N ALA A 241 27.01 -6.71 -4.27
CA ALA A 241 25.61 -6.56 -4.68
C ALA A 241 25.25 -5.10 -5.01
N LYS A 242 24.28 -4.92 -5.91
CA LYS A 242 23.73 -3.61 -6.28
C LYS A 242 22.27 -3.52 -5.88
N ILE A 243 21.85 -2.34 -5.47
CA ILE A 243 20.46 -2.03 -5.14
C ILE A 243 19.87 -1.31 -6.34
N VAL A 244 18.84 -1.89 -6.92
CA VAL A 244 18.11 -1.30 -8.04
C VAL A 244 16.80 -0.72 -7.51
N VAL A 245 16.65 0.59 -7.64
CA VAL A 245 15.46 1.34 -7.22
C VAL A 245 14.63 1.61 -8.46
N GLN A 246 13.55 0.84 -8.64
CA GLN A 246 12.58 1.09 -9.70
C GLN A 246 11.60 2.16 -9.24
N MET A 247 11.65 3.32 -9.88
CA MET A 247 10.71 4.42 -9.72
C MET A 247 9.62 4.32 -10.79
N HIS A 248 8.36 4.38 -10.36
CA HIS A 248 7.21 4.61 -11.23
C HIS A 248 6.71 6.03 -10.97
N TYR A 249 7.02 6.94 -11.90
CA TYR A 249 6.59 8.33 -11.84
C TYR A 249 5.28 8.52 -12.62
N HIS A 250 4.28 9.06 -11.95
CA HIS A 250 3.03 9.54 -12.53
C HIS A 250 3.11 11.05 -12.71
N LYS A 251 3.21 11.52 -13.96
CA LYS A 251 3.40 12.94 -14.27
C LYS A 251 2.14 13.75 -14.00
N ASN A 252 2.31 14.97 -13.49
CA ASN A 252 1.21 15.81 -13.00
C ASN A 252 0.98 17.10 -13.81
N GLY A 253 1.59 17.23 -15.00
CA GLY A 253 1.46 18.40 -15.87
C GLY A 253 2.43 19.54 -15.56
N THR A 254 3.36 19.34 -14.62
CA THR A 254 4.45 20.30 -14.31
C THR A 254 5.77 19.55 -14.20
N ALA A 255 6.89 20.17 -14.62
CA ALA A 255 8.19 19.56 -14.46
C ALA A 255 8.52 19.39 -12.98
N GLN A 256 9.07 18.23 -12.63
CA GLN A 256 9.33 17.84 -11.25
C GLN A 256 10.77 17.35 -11.12
N GLU A 257 11.23 17.30 -9.88
CA GLU A 257 12.51 16.70 -9.54
C GLU A 257 12.29 15.66 -8.44
N ASP A 258 13.10 14.61 -8.43
CA ASP A 258 13.12 13.61 -7.36
C ASP A 258 14.53 13.35 -6.85
N LEU A 259 14.65 13.11 -5.54
CA LEU A 259 15.87 12.67 -4.87
C LEU A 259 15.50 11.69 -3.75
N THR A 260 14.97 10.54 -4.17
CA THR A 260 14.59 9.45 -3.27
C THR A 260 15.81 8.88 -2.54
N ARG A 261 15.62 8.54 -1.25
CA ARG A 261 16.65 7.96 -0.39
C ARG A 261 16.26 6.55 0.04
N VAL A 262 17.21 5.64 0.00
CA VAL A 262 17.09 4.26 0.50
C VAL A 262 17.97 4.11 1.74
N GLY A 263 17.34 3.77 2.87
CA GLY A 263 17.98 3.51 4.14
C GLY A 263 18.07 2.01 4.42
N LEU A 264 19.25 1.55 4.83
CA LEU A 264 19.50 0.18 5.28
C LEU A 264 19.96 0.18 6.73
N ARG A 265 19.41 -0.74 7.53
CA ARG A 265 19.93 -1.04 8.86
C ARG A 265 20.55 -2.43 8.87
N TYR A 266 21.80 -2.53 9.32
CA TYR A 266 22.48 -3.80 9.45
C TYR A 266 21.91 -4.59 10.62
N ALA A 267 21.73 -5.89 10.42
CA ALA A 267 21.30 -6.80 11.46
C ALA A 267 22.29 -6.76 12.63
N ARG A 268 21.82 -6.39 13.81
CA ARG A 268 22.67 -6.27 15.02
C ARG A 268 23.17 -7.63 15.53
N ARG A 269 22.54 -8.71 15.10
CA ARG A 269 22.91 -10.10 15.38
C ARG A 269 22.75 -10.91 14.08
N PRO A 270 23.58 -11.95 13.86
CA PRO A 270 23.38 -12.84 12.72
C PRO A 270 21.94 -13.39 12.70
N PRO A 271 21.21 -13.22 11.59
CA PRO A 271 19.88 -13.80 11.44
C PRO A 271 19.91 -15.32 11.60
N GLN A 272 18.88 -15.85 12.25
CA GLN A 272 18.65 -17.29 12.39
C GLN A 272 17.86 -17.85 11.20
N ARG A 273 17.19 -16.97 10.44
CA ARG A 273 16.38 -17.30 9.26
C ARG A 273 16.70 -16.33 8.13
N VAL A 274 16.78 -16.86 6.93
CA VAL A 274 16.98 -16.08 5.71
C VAL A 274 15.62 -15.76 5.12
N LEU A 275 15.35 -14.49 4.84
CA LEU A 275 14.21 -14.14 3.98
C LEU A 275 14.61 -14.41 2.54
N TYR A 276 13.68 -14.92 1.73
CA TYR A 276 13.87 -15.11 0.30
C TYR A 276 12.53 -15.01 -0.43
N ASN A 277 12.59 -14.83 -1.75
CA ASN A 277 11.40 -14.66 -2.59
C ASN A 277 11.08 -15.93 -3.35
N ALA A 278 9.79 -16.25 -3.41
CA ALA A 278 9.24 -17.30 -4.26
C ALA A 278 8.33 -16.67 -5.32
N TYR A 279 8.70 -16.81 -6.59
CA TYR A 279 7.92 -16.31 -7.72
C TYR A 279 7.16 -17.47 -8.37
N ALA A 280 5.85 -17.56 -8.11
CA ALA A 280 5.01 -18.62 -8.67
C ALA A 280 4.78 -18.46 -10.18
N LEU A 281 4.74 -17.21 -10.66
CA LEU A 281 4.65 -16.84 -12.06
C LEU A 281 5.86 -15.96 -12.41
N GLY A 282 6.48 -16.20 -13.57
CA GLY A 282 7.52 -15.31 -14.11
C GLY A 282 8.97 -15.67 -13.78
N ALA A 283 9.25 -16.67 -12.93
CA ALA A 283 10.63 -17.03 -12.55
C ALA A 283 11.54 -17.45 -13.73
N MET A 284 10.98 -17.78 -14.91
CA MET A 284 11.77 -18.16 -16.09
C MET A 284 11.22 -17.67 -17.43
N GLY A 285 10.29 -16.72 -17.49
CA GLY A 285 9.79 -16.17 -18.77
C GLY A 285 9.07 -17.17 -19.71
N PHE A 286 8.84 -18.41 -19.28
CA PHE A 286 8.13 -19.41 -20.08
C PHE A 286 6.65 -19.43 -19.69
N GLY A 287 5.78 -18.96 -20.58
CA GLY A 287 4.38 -19.44 -20.63
C GLY A 287 3.26 -18.40 -20.49
N LEU A 288 3.52 -17.15 -20.09
CA LEU A 288 2.47 -16.13 -20.09
C LEU A 288 2.26 -15.60 -21.51
N ARG A 289 1.40 -16.30 -22.28
CA ARG A 289 0.98 -15.89 -23.62
C ARG A 289 -0.53 -15.75 -23.67
N ILE A 290 -1.01 -14.52 -23.51
CA ILE A 290 -2.43 -14.18 -23.63
C ILE A 290 -2.78 -14.08 -25.12
N PRO A 291 -3.68 -14.92 -25.66
CA PRO A 291 -4.13 -14.78 -27.04
C PRO A 291 -4.84 -13.44 -27.26
N ALA A 292 -4.58 -12.79 -28.40
CA ALA A 292 -5.25 -11.54 -28.73
C ALA A 292 -6.77 -11.75 -28.83
N GLY A 293 -7.54 -10.85 -28.21
CA GLY A 293 -8.99 -10.91 -28.17
C GLY A 293 -9.57 -11.87 -27.12
N GLU A 294 -8.75 -12.65 -26.42
CA GLU A 294 -9.23 -13.47 -25.31
C GLU A 294 -9.60 -12.58 -24.12
N SER A 295 -10.85 -12.71 -23.67
CA SER A 295 -11.40 -11.81 -22.67
C SER A 295 -11.06 -12.24 -21.25
N ASN A 296 -10.88 -13.54 -20.99
CA ASN A 296 -10.64 -14.06 -19.63
C ASN A 296 -9.64 -15.22 -19.67
N HIS A 297 -8.40 -14.93 -20.05
CA HIS A 297 -7.32 -15.91 -20.07
C HIS A 297 -6.76 -16.13 -18.66
N VAL A 298 -6.68 -17.39 -18.22
CA VAL A 298 -6.10 -17.76 -16.92
C VAL A 298 -4.75 -18.41 -17.15
N VAL A 299 -3.75 -17.94 -16.41
CA VAL A 299 -2.43 -18.58 -16.33
C VAL A 299 -2.18 -18.99 -14.88
N THR A 300 -1.75 -20.23 -14.70
CA THR A 300 -1.39 -20.77 -13.39
C THR A 300 0.10 -21.07 -13.39
N GLY A 301 0.76 -20.64 -12.32
CA GLY A 301 2.16 -20.92 -12.05
C GLY A 301 2.30 -21.52 -10.66
N GLN A 302 3.45 -22.14 -10.40
CA GLN A 302 3.73 -22.78 -9.13
C GLN A 302 5.20 -22.65 -8.79
N TYR A 303 5.49 -22.57 -7.50
CA TYR A 303 6.84 -22.62 -6.96
C TYR A 303 6.92 -23.80 -5.97
N PRO A 304 7.62 -24.89 -6.29
CA PRO A 304 7.75 -26.02 -5.37
C PRO A 304 8.62 -25.62 -4.18
N ILE A 305 8.13 -25.90 -2.97
CA ILE A 305 8.84 -25.65 -1.72
C ILE A 305 9.33 -26.99 -1.18
N SER A 306 10.63 -27.09 -0.91
CA SER A 306 11.29 -28.32 -0.45
C SER A 306 11.67 -28.32 1.03
N GLU A 307 11.36 -27.24 1.74
CA GLU A 307 11.73 -27.03 3.15
C GLU A 307 10.58 -26.39 3.93
N ASP A 308 10.64 -26.44 5.25
CA ASP A 308 9.66 -25.77 6.10
C ASP A 308 9.85 -24.26 6.03
N ILE A 309 8.80 -23.54 5.66
CA ILE A 309 8.82 -22.08 5.53
C ILE A 309 7.72 -21.41 6.34
N THR A 310 7.94 -20.14 6.65
CA THR A 310 6.89 -19.23 7.12
C THR A 310 6.69 -18.16 6.05
N ILE A 311 5.46 -18.01 5.56
CA ILE A 311 5.10 -16.95 4.62
C ILE A 311 4.83 -15.68 5.42
N HIS A 312 5.62 -14.64 5.19
CA HIS A 312 5.50 -13.35 5.88
C HIS A 312 4.80 -12.28 5.04
N SER A 313 4.89 -12.36 3.73
CA SER A 313 4.27 -11.42 2.80
C SER A 313 3.80 -12.12 1.53
N LEU A 314 2.80 -11.52 0.90
CA LEU A 314 2.23 -11.95 -0.38
C LEU A 314 2.07 -10.70 -1.24
N VAL A 315 2.50 -10.78 -2.49
CA VAL A 315 2.38 -9.68 -3.45
C VAL A 315 1.63 -10.18 -4.67
N ALA A 316 0.49 -9.56 -4.96
CA ALA A 316 -0.27 -9.82 -6.16
C ALA A 316 0.11 -8.78 -7.22
N HIS A 317 0.91 -9.17 -8.21
CA HIS A 317 1.44 -8.27 -9.22
C HIS A 317 1.10 -8.75 -10.64
N MET A 318 0.49 -7.88 -11.44
CA MET A 318 0.23 -8.05 -12.87
C MET A 318 0.40 -6.70 -13.57
N HIS A 319 0.34 -6.68 -14.90
CA HIS A 319 0.33 -5.43 -15.69
C HIS A 319 -1.10 -5.08 -16.14
N TYR A 320 -1.24 -4.18 -17.12
CA TYR A 320 -2.51 -3.62 -17.63
C TYR A 320 -3.61 -4.63 -18.03
N LEU A 321 -3.28 -5.90 -18.30
CA LEU A 321 -4.27 -6.93 -18.64
C LEU A 321 -4.73 -7.75 -17.43
N GLY A 322 -4.14 -7.53 -16.26
CA GLY A 322 -4.52 -8.19 -15.01
C GLY A 322 -5.96 -7.87 -14.63
N LYS A 323 -6.68 -8.87 -14.11
CA LYS A 323 -8.08 -8.72 -13.67
C LYS A 323 -8.32 -9.27 -12.28
N ALA A 324 -7.78 -10.44 -11.99
CA ALA A 324 -7.89 -11.09 -10.70
C ALA A 324 -6.69 -12.03 -10.49
N MET A 325 -6.34 -12.26 -9.23
CA MET A 325 -5.29 -13.21 -8.85
C MET A 325 -5.71 -13.97 -7.59
N ASP A 326 -5.56 -15.29 -7.65
CA ASP A 326 -5.63 -16.16 -6.49
C ASP A 326 -4.24 -16.75 -6.25
N ILE A 327 -3.77 -16.65 -5.00
CA ILE A 327 -2.56 -17.32 -4.54
C ILE A 327 -2.99 -18.32 -3.48
N TRP A 328 -2.54 -19.57 -3.58
CA TRP A 328 -2.82 -20.62 -2.61
C TRP A 328 -1.59 -21.52 -2.41
N ALA A 329 -1.56 -22.21 -1.27
CA ALA A 329 -0.59 -23.26 -0.98
C ALA A 329 -1.26 -24.63 -1.04
N THR A 330 -0.49 -25.65 -1.42
CA THR A 330 -0.86 -27.06 -1.21
C THR A 330 0.09 -27.63 -0.16
N LEU A 331 -0.46 -28.05 0.98
CA LEU A 331 0.31 -28.61 2.10
C LEU A 331 0.80 -30.04 1.78
N PRO A 332 1.76 -30.58 2.55
CA PRO A 332 2.30 -31.93 2.32
C PRO A 332 1.25 -33.06 2.35
N ASP A 333 0.12 -32.86 3.02
CA ASP A 333 -1.01 -33.79 3.08
C ASP A 333 -2.00 -33.65 1.90
N GLY A 334 -1.74 -32.71 0.98
CA GLY A 334 -2.61 -32.38 -0.15
C GLY A 334 -3.69 -31.34 0.16
N THR A 335 -3.78 -30.84 1.40
CA THR A 335 -4.73 -29.80 1.78
C THR A 335 -4.41 -28.49 1.08
N ARG A 336 -5.41 -27.88 0.43
CA ARG A 336 -5.31 -26.53 -0.15
C ARG A 336 -5.59 -25.48 0.92
N VAL A 337 -4.73 -24.47 0.97
CA VAL A 337 -4.91 -23.27 1.80
C VAL A 337 -4.82 -22.05 0.88
N ASP A 338 -5.96 -21.41 0.60
CA ASP A 338 -5.99 -20.14 -0.15
C ASP A 338 -5.24 -19.09 0.65
N LEU A 339 -4.25 -18.41 0.06
CA LEU A 339 -3.34 -17.45 0.70
C LEU A 339 -3.82 -16.00 0.62
N VAL A 340 -4.14 -15.55 -0.60
CA VAL A 340 -4.77 -14.26 -0.88
C VAL A 340 -5.61 -14.40 -2.14
N THR A 341 -6.77 -13.73 -2.17
CA THR A 341 -7.63 -13.60 -3.34
C THR A 341 -7.79 -12.13 -3.65
N VAL A 342 -7.48 -11.71 -4.87
CA VAL A 342 -7.64 -10.36 -5.38
C VAL A 342 -8.65 -10.42 -6.53
N PRO A 343 -9.97 -10.25 -6.27
CA PRO A 343 -11.01 -10.48 -7.26
C PRO A 343 -11.13 -9.35 -8.30
N ARG A 344 -10.60 -8.16 -7.98
CA ARG A 344 -10.57 -6.98 -8.84
C ARG A 344 -9.20 -6.32 -8.73
N PHE A 345 -8.24 -6.85 -9.47
CA PHE A 345 -6.90 -6.28 -9.54
C PHE A 345 -6.96 -4.90 -10.21
N ASP A 346 -6.27 -3.93 -9.63
CA ASP A 346 -6.05 -2.61 -10.19
C ASP A 346 -4.54 -2.39 -10.30
N PHE A 347 -4.05 -2.17 -11.51
CA PHE A 347 -2.63 -1.91 -11.77
C PHE A 347 -2.12 -0.65 -11.06
N TYR A 348 -3.01 0.30 -10.75
CA TYR A 348 -2.63 1.51 -10.03
C TYR A 348 -2.51 1.30 -8.51
N TRP A 349 -2.85 0.10 -8.00
CA TRP A 349 -2.79 -0.21 -6.56
C TRP A 349 -2.20 -1.60 -6.35
N GLN A 350 -0.87 -1.64 -6.19
CA GLN A 350 -0.07 -2.87 -6.10
C GLN A 350 0.56 -3.07 -4.73
#